data_AF-A0A0P9N5R1-F1
#
_entry.id   AF-A0A0P9N5R1-F1
#
_cell.length_a   1.000
_cell.length_b   1.000
_cell.length_c   1.000
_cell.angle_alpha   90.00
_cell.angle_beta   90.00
_cell.angle_gamma   90.00
#
_symmetry.space_group_name_H-M   'P 1'
#
loop_
_entity.id
_entity.type
_entity.pdbx_description
1 polymer ?
#
loop_
_entity_poly.entity_id
_entity_poly.type
_entity_poly.pdbx_seq_one_letter_code
_entity_poly.pdbx_strand_id
1 'polypeptide(L)' 'MAALDMINGKWGRGTLRTGSVPATPDWGMRRELMSQSYTTRLDQLWVVKAK' A
#
# COMPACT_ATOMS: atom_id res chain seq x y z
N MET A 1 -6.48 -3.45 -12.12
CA MET A 1 -6.01 -2.08 -11.81
C MET A 1 -4.70 -1.68 -12.51
N ALA A 2 -4.18 -2.47 -13.46
CA ALA A 2 -2.85 -2.25 -14.05
C ALA A 2 -2.67 -0.92 -14.83
N ALA A 3 -3.70 -0.44 -15.54
CA ALA A 3 -3.59 0.78 -16.34
C ALA A 3 -3.42 2.04 -15.49
N LEU A 4 -4.17 2.15 -14.39
CA LEU A 4 -4.05 3.23 -13.41
C LEU A 4 -2.65 3.21 -12.76
N ASP A 5 -2.19 2.03 -12.38
CA ASP A 5 -0.87 1.85 -11.75
C ASP A 5 0.26 2.20 -12.71
N MET A 6 0.14 1.86 -14.00
CA MET A 6 1.11 2.22 -15.03
C MET A 6 1.22 3.75 -15.22
N ILE A 7 0.08 4.45 -15.28
CA ILE A 7 0.07 5.91 -15.42
C ILE A 7 0.64 6.58 -14.18
N ASN A 8 0.24 6.13 -12.99
CA ASN A 8 0.78 6.62 -11.72
C ASN A 8 2.29 6.32 -11.56
N GLY A 9 2.77 5.20 -12.09
CA GLY A 9 4.20 4.89 -12.11
C GLY A 9 5.00 5.85 -13.01
N LYS A 10 4.41 6.31 -14.12
CA LYS A 10 5.07 7.20 -15.08
C LYS A 10 5.03 8.68 -14.66
N TRP A 11 3.93 9.14 -14.07
CA TRP A 11 3.68 10.56 -13.82
C TRP A 11 3.65 10.95 -12.34
N GLY A 12 3.78 9.98 -11.44
CA GLY A 12 3.76 10.19 -10.00
C GLY A 12 2.57 9.50 -9.32
N ARG A 13 2.78 9.06 -8.09
CA ARG A 13 1.75 8.38 -7.32
C ARG A 13 0.58 9.34 -7.04
N GLY A 14 -0.62 8.97 -7.49
CA GLY A 14 -1.82 9.77 -7.31
C GLY A 14 -2.19 10.68 -8.48
N THR A 15 -1.49 10.61 -9.63
CA THR A 15 -1.88 11.30 -10.87
C THR A 15 -3.30 10.93 -11.30
N LEU A 16 -3.66 9.65 -11.21
CA LEU A 16 -5.01 9.16 -11.41
C LEU A 16 -5.49 8.38 -10.19
N ARG A 17 -6.77 8.52 -9.89
CA ARG A 17 -7.46 7.83 -8.79
C ARG A 17 -8.88 7.48 -9.17
N THR A 18 -9.46 6.51 -8.49
CA THR A 18 -10.87 6.16 -8.66
C THR A 18 -11.75 7.32 -8.21
N GLY A 19 -12.82 7.62 -8.97
CA GLY A 19 -13.74 8.73 -8.68
C GLY A 19 -14.45 8.61 -7.33
N SER A 20 -14.53 7.41 -6.75
CA SER A 20 -15.07 7.16 -5.42
C SER A 20 -14.16 7.61 -4.27
N VAL A 21 -12.87 7.87 -4.53
CA VAL A 21 -11.91 8.33 -3.51
C VAL A 21 -11.86 9.86 -3.55
N PRO A 22 -12.10 10.59 -2.44
CA PRO A 22 -11.93 12.04 -2.36
C PRO A 22 -10.48 12.50 -2.53
N ALA A 23 -10.26 13.80 -2.78
CA ALA A 23 -8.91 14.35 -3.04
C ALA A 23 -8.07 14.38 -1.78
N THR A 24 -8.72 14.77 -0.70
CA THR A 24 -8.22 14.71 0.67
C THR A 24 -9.13 13.75 1.41
N PRO A 25 -8.85 12.45 1.41
CA PRO A 25 -9.63 11.52 2.21
C PRO A 25 -9.36 11.77 3.69
N ASP A 26 -10.42 11.83 4.50
CA ASP A 26 -10.31 11.94 5.97
C ASP A 26 -9.66 10.69 6.60
N TRP A 27 -9.61 9.60 5.83
CA TRP A 27 -8.98 8.34 6.18
C TRP A 27 -7.72 8.15 5.35
N GLY A 28 -6.65 7.76 6.01
CA GLY A 28 -5.35 7.55 5.40
C GLY A 28 -4.39 6.97 6.41
N MET A 29 -3.30 6.36 5.93
CA MET A 29 -2.30 5.82 6.82
C MET A 29 -1.55 6.96 7.53
N ARG A 30 -1.78 7.11 8.84
CA ARG A 30 -1.09 8.08 9.69
C ARG A 30 0.33 7.59 9.92
N ARG A 31 1.33 8.22 9.29
CA ARG A 31 2.74 7.80 9.36
C ARG A 31 3.27 7.80 10.79
N GLU A 32 2.71 8.67 11.64
CA GLU A 32 3.01 8.73 13.08
C GLU A 32 2.49 7.51 13.89
N LEU A 33 1.55 6.73 13.34
CA LEU A 33 1.00 5.51 13.96
C LEU A 33 1.53 4.23 13.30
N MET A 34 2.62 4.30 12.55
CA MET A 34 3.22 3.15 11.90
C MET A 34 3.73 2.15 12.96
N SER A 35 3.16 0.95 12.99
CA SER A 35 3.66 -0.13 13.83
C SER A 35 5.14 -0.40 13.53
N GLN A 36 5.92 -0.70 14.57
CA GLN A 36 7.35 -1.07 14.43
C GLN A 36 7.54 -2.30 13.53
N SER A 37 6.50 -3.12 13.37
CA SER A 37 6.47 -4.30 12.49
C SER A 37 5.60 -4.10 11.24
N TYR A 38 5.46 -2.88 10.73
CA TYR A 38 4.65 -2.59 9.53
C TYR A 38 5.07 -3.41 8.31
N THR A 39 6.37 -3.58 8.10
CA THR A 39 6.88 -4.53 7.12
C THR A 39 7.06 -5.88 7.80
N THR A 40 6.38 -6.90 7.29
CA THR A 40 6.57 -8.28 7.76
C THR A 40 8.03 -8.68 7.63
N ARG A 41 8.65 -9.02 8.76
CA ARG A 41 9.98 -9.59 8.81
C ARG A 41 9.90 -11.07 8.48
N LEU A 42 10.44 -11.46 7.32
CA LEU A 42 10.36 -12.83 6.83
C LEU A 42 11.02 -13.84 7.77
N ASP A 43 12.06 -13.42 8.50
CA ASP A 43 12.76 -14.20 9.52
C ASP A 43 11.91 -14.50 10.77
N GLN A 44 10.84 -13.75 11.01
CA GLN A 44 9.94 -13.94 12.15
C GLN A 44 8.74 -14.84 11.83
N LEU A 45 8.58 -15.24 10.56
CA LEU A 45 7.49 -16.10 10.15
C LEU A 45 7.80 -17.56 10.50
N TRP A 46 6.78 -18.29 10.96
CA TRP A 46 6.91 -19.74 11.13
C TRP A 46 7.02 -20.43 9.77
N VAL A 47 8.01 -21.31 9.66
CA VAL A 47 8.19 -22.16 8.48
C VAL A 47 7.43 -23.46 8.70
N VAL A 48 6.39 -23.68 7.91
CA VAL A 48 5.64 -24.95 7.87
C VAL A 48 6.01 -25.69 6.59
N LYS A 49 6.37 -26.97 6.71
CA LYS A 49 6.64 -27.84 5.56
C LYS A 49 5.38 -28.65 5.22
N ALA A 50 5.08 -28.75 3.93
CA ALA A 50 4.06 -29.68 3.44
C ALA A 50 4.56 -31.14 3.55
N LYS A 51 3.62 -32.09 3.63
CA LYS A 51 3.91 -33.53 3.59
C LYS A 51 4.33 -33.98 2.19
#